data_AF-A0AAD4I591-F1
#
_entry.id   AF-A0AAD4I591-F1
#
_cell.length_a   1.000
_cell.length_b   1.000
_cell.length_c   1.000
_cell.angle_alpha   90.00
_cell.angle_beta   90.00
_cell.angle_gamma   90.00
#
_symmetry.space_group_name_H-M   'P 1'
#
loop_
_entity.id
_entity.type
_entity.pdbx_description
1 polymer ?
#
loop_
_entity_poly.entity_id
_entity_poly.type
_entity_poly.pdbx_seq_one_letter_code
_entity_poly.pdbx_strand_id
1 'polypeptide(L)'
;MEAFPYISPQLKYSGLTRQEREGLAAKEKPATMNQANSPGTNSAQKDPIKTARKHESMNNRSYAIPFPGSINSSEDDTPPFPDAEVSSLALDNKPGAQIHYTYYPASKPHGGHPNPFSQTLIVFLNGLMMPRNSWDPAMHSFLEKRIVGRLPYPALLSYDRYGQGDSDPDPDDEQPPPSHGHDAISAVKALKQFTLQIWRDHLDINKPTH
;
A
#
# COMPACT_ATOMS: atom_id res chain seq x y z
N MET A 1 23.10 -23.77 -31.65
CA MET A 1 23.05 -22.29 -31.61
C MET A 1 21.76 -21.88 -32.29
N GLU A 2 20.68 -21.74 -31.54
CA GLU A 2 19.39 -21.28 -32.06
C GLU A 2 19.33 -19.76 -31.99
N ALA A 3 19.04 -19.12 -33.13
CA ALA A 3 18.91 -17.68 -33.25
C ALA A 3 17.48 -17.25 -32.92
N PHE A 4 17.31 -16.34 -31.95
CA PHE A 4 16.03 -15.69 -31.68
C PHE A 4 15.73 -14.65 -32.77
N PRO A 5 14.47 -14.53 -33.24
CA PRO A 5 14.12 -13.53 -34.25
C PRO A 5 14.11 -12.11 -33.65
N TYR A 6 14.78 -11.20 -34.35
CA TYR A 6 14.78 -9.76 -34.09
C TYR A 6 13.41 -9.16 -34.42
N ILE A 7 12.81 -8.45 -33.46
CA ILE A 7 11.54 -7.72 -33.63
C ILE A 7 11.88 -6.21 -33.63
N SER A 8 11.51 -5.51 -34.71
CA SER A 8 11.77 -4.09 -34.87
C SER A 8 10.88 -3.22 -33.96
N PRO A 9 11.40 -2.11 -33.39
CA PRO A 9 10.65 -1.26 -32.47
C PRO A 9 9.91 -0.15 -33.24
N GLN A 10 9.00 -0.50 -34.14
CA GLN A 10 8.04 0.46 -34.68
C GLN A 10 6.71 -0.21 -34.95
N LEU A 11 5.88 -0.37 -33.91
CA LEU A 11 4.41 -0.56 -34.04
C LEU A 11 3.75 -0.79 -32.68
N LYS A 12 3.76 0.20 -31.76
CA LYS A 12 2.80 0.23 -30.63
C LYS A 12 2.46 1.66 -30.19
N TYR A 13 1.96 2.50 -31.10
CA TYR A 13 1.08 3.63 -30.78
C TYR A 13 0.25 3.95 -32.03
N SER A 14 -0.89 3.27 -32.17
CA SER A 14 -1.85 3.52 -33.26
C SER A 14 -3.25 3.54 -32.65
N GLY A 15 -3.58 4.69 -32.05
CA GLY A 15 -4.90 4.97 -31.51
C GLY A 15 -5.38 6.40 -31.80
N LEU A 16 -4.71 7.15 -32.68
CA LEU A 16 -5.20 8.42 -33.18
C LEU A 16 -5.53 8.30 -34.67
N THR A 17 -6.73 8.72 -35.03
CA THR A 17 -7.18 8.78 -36.41
C THR A 17 -6.52 9.96 -37.13
N ARG A 18 -6.35 9.84 -38.45
CA ARG A 18 -5.70 10.85 -39.30
C ARG A 18 -6.37 12.24 -39.21
N GLN A 19 -7.64 12.31 -38.85
CA GLN A 19 -8.39 13.55 -38.65
C GLN A 19 -8.07 14.28 -37.34
N GLU A 20 -7.47 13.62 -36.34
CA GLU A 20 -7.10 14.24 -35.06
C GLU A 20 -5.68 14.85 -35.08
N ARG A 21 -4.88 14.53 -36.12
CA ARG A 21 -3.54 15.11 -36.34
C ARG A 21 -3.56 16.47 -37.04
N GLU A 22 -4.66 16.83 -37.70
CA GLU A 22 -4.77 18.05 -38.49
C GLU A 22 -5.84 18.95 -37.83
N GLY A 23 -5.39 19.79 -36.89
CA GLY A 23 -6.27 20.64 -36.07
C GLY A 23 -7.18 21.55 -36.90
N LEU A 24 -8.48 21.23 -36.89
CA LEU A 24 -9.56 22.09 -37.39
C LEU A 24 -10.76 21.99 -36.43
N ALA A 25 -11.23 23.15 -35.96
CA ALA A 25 -12.31 23.31 -35.00
C ALA A 25 -13.66 22.81 -35.57
N ALA A 26 -14.30 21.87 -34.88
CA ALA A 26 -15.65 21.41 -35.21
C ALA A 26 -16.71 22.19 -34.43
N LYS A 27 -17.59 22.86 -35.18
CA LYS A 27 -18.74 23.64 -34.73
C LYS A 27 -19.81 22.76 -34.06
N GLU A 28 -20.34 23.24 -32.95
CA GLU A 28 -21.52 22.67 -32.28
C GLU A 28 -22.76 22.63 -33.20
N LYS A 29 -23.52 21.53 -33.11
CA LYS A 29 -24.92 21.46 -33.53
C LYS A 29 -25.74 20.69 -32.49
N PRO A 30 -27.02 21.06 -32.27
CA PRO A 30 -27.79 20.62 -31.12
C PRO A 30 -28.36 19.22 -31.29
N ALA A 31 -28.41 18.44 -30.20
CA ALA A 31 -29.00 17.11 -30.18
C ALA A 31 -30.51 17.18 -29.87
N THR A 32 -31.30 16.74 -30.84
CA THR A 32 -32.73 16.46 -30.73
C THR A 32 -33.02 15.15 -30.01
N MET A 33 -34.12 15.16 -29.26
CA MET A 33 -34.78 14.07 -28.55
C MET A 33 -35.13 12.84 -29.43
N ASN A 34 -35.07 11.68 -28.77
CA ASN A 34 -35.91 10.47 -28.91
C ASN A 34 -35.41 9.23 -29.68
N GLN A 35 -35.40 8.13 -28.89
CA GLN A 35 -35.73 6.74 -29.21
C GLN A 35 -34.65 5.81 -29.80
N ALA A 36 -34.10 4.97 -28.91
CA ALA A 36 -33.76 3.58 -29.20
C ALA A 36 -34.09 2.71 -27.97
N ASN A 37 -35.36 2.30 -27.84
CA ASN A 37 -35.78 1.26 -26.89
C ASN A 37 -35.61 -0.11 -27.57
N SER A 38 -34.72 -0.96 -27.03
CA SER A 38 -34.65 -2.38 -27.41
C SER A 38 -35.68 -3.20 -26.62
N PRO A 39 -36.43 -4.12 -27.26
CA PRO A 39 -37.45 -4.92 -26.59
C PRO A 39 -36.78 -6.11 -25.88
N GLY A 40 -36.24 -5.87 -24.68
CA GLY A 40 -35.62 -6.95 -23.89
C GLY A 40 -35.36 -6.66 -22.42
N THR A 41 -35.49 -5.40 -21.98
CA THR A 41 -35.06 -4.98 -20.63
C THR A 41 -36.20 -4.71 -19.63
N ASN A 42 -37.47 -4.94 -19.99
CA ASN A 42 -38.61 -4.59 -19.12
C ASN A 42 -39.06 -5.67 -18.11
N SER A 43 -38.35 -6.80 -18.01
CA SER A 43 -38.74 -7.87 -17.06
C SER A 43 -37.88 -7.92 -15.79
N ALA A 44 -36.79 -7.17 -15.70
CA ALA A 44 -35.89 -7.20 -14.54
C ALA A 44 -36.17 -6.09 -13.49
N GLN A 45 -37.20 -5.26 -13.71
CA GLN A 45 -37.44 -4.06 -12.91
C GLN A 45 -38.71 -4.16 -12.03
N LYS A 46 -39.10 -5.38 -11.65
CA LYS A 46 -40.12 -5.64 -10.63
C LYS A 46 -39.52 -6.52 -9.54
N ASP A 47 -39.48 -5.96 -8.32
CA ASP A 47 -39.01 -6.55 -7.04
C ASP A 47 -37.50 -6.55 -6.73
N PRO A 48 -36.95 -5.46 -6.16
CA PRO A 48 -35.60 -5.45 -5.58
C PRO A 48 -35.47 -6.35 -4.31
N ILE A 49 -36.58 -6.86 -3.77
CA ILE A 49 -36.60 -7.67 -2.53
C ILE A 49 -36.29 -9.16 -2.80
N LYS A 50 -36.46 -9.66 -4.03
CA LYS A 50 -36.29 -11.09 -4.34
C LYS A 50 -34.91 -11.47 -4.86
N THR A 51 -34.15 -10.54 -5.42
CA THR A 51 -32.79 -10.82 -5.94
C THR A 51 -31.76 -10.96 -4.81
N ALA A 52 -32.05 -10.43 -3.62
CA ALA A 52 -31.15 -10.52 -2.46
C ALA A 52 -31.10 -11.93 -1.80
N ARG A 53 -32.08 -12.81 -2.04
CA ARG A 53 -32.16 -14.12 -1.36
C ARG A 53 -31.41 -15.26 -2.06
N LYS A 54 -30.92 -15.08 -3.29
CA LYS A 54 -30.34 -16.19 -4.07
C LYS A 54 -28.82 -16.34 -3.99
N HIS A 55 -28.15 -15.43 -3.27
CA HIS A 55 -26.70 -15.49 -3.01
C HIS A 55 -26.34 -15.76 -1.53
N GLU A 56 -27.28 -16.24 -0.72
CA GLU A 56 -27.07 -16.60 0.69
C GLU A 56 -26.52 -18.04 0.89
N SER A 57 -26.24 -18.79 -0.18
CA SER A 57 -25.64 -20.12 -0.06
C SER A 57 -24.20 -20.09 -0.55
N MET A 58 -23.26 -20.27 0.40
CA MET A 58 -21.79 -20.32 0.25
C MET A 58 -21.03 -19.01 0.50
N ASN A 59 -21.05 -18.53 1.75
CA ASN A 59 -19.82 -18.17 2.49
C ASN A 59 -20.16 -17.71 3.92
N ASN A 60 -20.30 -18.66 4.85
CA ASN A 60 -20.40 -18.38 6.29
C ASN A 60 -19.01 -18.06 6.89
N ARG A 61 -18.42 -16.92 6.50
CA ARG A 61 -17.46 -16.20 7.36
C ARG A 61 -18.03 -14.83 7.66
N SER A 62 -19.03 -14.85 8.54
CA SER A 62 -19.55 -13.63 9.15
C SER A 62 -18.51 -13.13 10.16
N TYR A 63 -17.71 -12.16 9.75
CA TYR A 63 -16.96 -11.36 10.72
C TYR A 63 -17.98 -10.43 11.37
N ALA A 64 -18.38 -10.76 12.60
CA ALA A 64 -19.20 -9.86 13.40
C ALA A 64 -18.39 -8.56 13.63
N ILE A 65 -18.83 -7.47 13.00
CA ILE A 65 -18.37 -6.13 13.33
C ILE A 65 -18.95 -5.81 14.71
N PRO A 66 -18.15 -5.62 15.78
CA PRO A 66 -18.70 -5.25 17.07
C PRO A 66 -19.35 -3.86 16.96
N PHE A 67 -20.62 -3.76 17.34
CA PHE A 67 -21.30 -2.47 17.48
C PHE A 67 -20.67 -1.66 18.62
N PRO A 68 -20.44 -0.35 18.44
CA PRO A 68 -19.93 0.52 19.49
C PRO A 68 -21.09 0.84 20.46
N GLY A 69 -21.25 0.02 21.49
CA GLY A 69 -22.33 0.24 22.47
C GLY A 69 -22.35 -0.67 23.70
N SER A 70 -21.49 -1.69 23.80
CA SER A 70 -21.39 -2.52 25.00
C SER A 70 -20.09 -2.21 25.74
N ILE A 71 -20.11 -1.11 26.50
CA ILE A 71 -18.99 -0.66 27.31
C ILE A 71 -19.13 -1.36 28.68
N ASN A 72 -18.56 -2.57 28.79
CA ASN A 72 -18.24 -3.09 30.11
C ASN A 72 -17.02 -2.31 30.62
N SER A 73 -17.28 -1.45 31.60
CA SER A 73 -16.32 -0.63 32.34
C SER A 73 -15.29 -1.49 33.08
N SER A 74 -14.23 -1.85 32.37
CA SER A 74 -12.92 -2.17 32.93
C SER A 74 -11.93 -1.25 32.23
N GLU A 75 -11.96 0.03 32.60
CA GLU A 75 -11.09 1.07 32.03
C GLU A 75 -9.59 0.81 32.31
N ASP A 76 -9.27 -0.19 33.13
CA ASP A 76 -7.90 -0.51 33.60
C ASP A 76 -7.12 -1.55 32.78
N ASP A 77 -7.72 -2.18 31.76
CA ASP A 77 -7.07 -3.27 31.00
C ASP A 77 -6.92 -2.95 29.50
N THR A 78 -6.59 -1.70 29.15
CA THR A 78 -6.13 -1.42 27.78
C THR A 78 -4.71 -1.96 27.60
N PRO A 79 -4.42 -2.71 26.51
CA PRO A 79 -3.06 -3.13 26.23
C PRO A 79 -2.14 -1.90 26.14
N PRO A 80 -0.90 -1.98 26.65
CA PRO A 80 0.03 -0.87 26.52
C PRO A 80 0.29 -0.55 25.05
N PHE A 81 0.57 0.72 24.78
CA PHE A 81 1.00 1.14 23.46
C PHE A 81 2.32 0.45 23.10
N PRO A 82 2.49 -0.09 21.88
CA PRO A 82 3.72 -0.78 21.51
C PRO A 82 4.89 0.20 21.43
N ASP A 83 6.05 -0.25 21.89
CA ASP A 83 7.30 0.48 21.72
C ASP A 83 7.75 0.42 20.25
N ALA A 84 8.17 1.57 19.73
CA ALA A 84 8.75 1.67 18.40
C ALA A 84 10.22 1.25 18.43
N GLU A 85 10.63 0.45 17.45
CA GLU A 85 12.04 0.26 17.15
C GLU A 85 12.49 1.38 16.20
N VAL A 86 13.40 2.23 16.66
CA VAL A 86 14.05 3.25 15.83
C VAL A 86 15.47 2.78 15.58
N SER A 87 15.77 2.43 14.33
CA SER A 87 17.03 1.78 13.98
C SER A 87 17.48 2.21 12.58
N SER A 88 18.60 1.65 12.13
CA SER A 88 19.12 1.82 10.78
C SER A 88 19.75 0.52 10.27
N LEU A 89 19.75 0.36 8.95
CA LEU A 89 20.38 -0.78 8.31
C LEU A 89 21.00 -0.39 6.96
N ALA A 90 22.11 -1.04 6.62
CA ALA A 90 22.69 -0.95 5.29
C ALA A 90 21.98 -1.94 4.37
N LEU A 91 21.66 -1.49 3.16
CA LEU A 91 21.08 -2.39 2.17
C LEU A 91 22.15 -3.35 1.65
N ASP A 92 21.79 -4.62 1.39
CA ASP A 92 22.73 -5.64 0.91
C ASP A 92 23.41 -5.21 -0.41
N ASN A 93 22.72 -4.39 -1.22
CA ASN A 93 23.24 -3.84 -2.47
C ASN A 93 24.03 -2.53 -2.31
N LYS A 94 24.06 -1.94 -1.11
CA LYS A 94 24.72 -0.67 -0.76
C LYS A 94 25.31 -0.73 0.66
N PRO A 95 26.34 -1.57 0.91
CA PRO A 95 26.83 -1.86 2.26
C PRO A 95 27.57 -0.71 2.98
N GLY A 96 27.67 0.47 2.36
CA GLY A 96 28.38 1.64 2.90
C GLY A 96 27.48 2.81 3.31
N ALA A 97 26.17 2.68 3.19
CA ALA A 97 25.21 3.73 3.52
C ALA A 97 24.01 3.14 4.26
N GLN A 98 23.54 3.88 5.27
CA GLN A 98 22.48 3.45 6.17
C GLN A 98 21.13 4.07 5.80
N ILE A 99 20.10 3.23 5.82
CA ILE A 99 18.69 3.64 5.78
C ILE A 99 18.13 3.60 7.19
N HIS A 100 17.63 4.75 7.65
CA HIS A 100 17.02 4.91 8.95
C HIS A 100 15.51 4.60 8.89
N TYR A 101 15.01 3.81 9.83
CA TYR A 101 13.61 3.39 9.88
C TYR A 101 13.00 3.37 11.29
N THR A 102 11.68 3.47 11.35
CA THR A 102 10.87 3.27 12.56
C THR A 102 9.93 2.10 12.31
N TYR A 103 10.00 1.08 13.14
CA TYR A 103 9.23 -0.15 13.04
C TYR A 103 8.36 -0.36 14.27
N TYR A 104 7.09 -0.72 14.06
CA TYR A 104 6.21 -1.22 15.11
C TYR A 104 5.88 -2.68 14.81
N PRO A 105 6.09 -3.60 15.76
CA PRO A 105 5.77 -5.02 15.57
C PRO A 105 4.26 -5.24 15.46
N ALA A 106 3.87 -6.31 14.77
CA ALA A 106 2.46 -6.72 14.72
C ALA A 106 1.96 -7.10 16.13
N SER A 107 0.67 -6.88 16.41
CA SER A 107 0.10 -7.26 17.70
C SER A 107 0.24 -8.76 17.98
N LYS A 108 0.55 -9.12 19.22
CA LYS A 108 0.64 -10.53 19.64
C LYS A 108 -0.75 -11.21 19.56
N PRO A 109 -0.81 -12.53 19.35
CA PRO A 109 -2.04 -13.31 19.50
C PRO A 109 -2.67 -13.06 20.88
N HIS A 110 -4.00 -12.99 20.96
CA HIS A 110 -4.72 -12.78 22.21
C HIS A 110 -5.83 -13.82 22.38
N GLY A 111 -5.93 -14.42 23.58
CA GLY A 111 -7.04 -15.30 23.94
C GLY A 111 -7.24 -16.49 23.00
N GLY A 112 -6.17 -17.12 22.50
CA GLY A 112 -6.25 -18.25 21.57
C GLY A 112 -6.62 -17.86 20.12
N HIS A 113 -6.87 -16.59 19.84
CA HIS A 113 -7.09 -16.08 18.48
C HIS A 113 -5.76 -15.59 17.88
N PRO A 114 -5.30 -16.17 16.75
CA PRO A 114 -4.10 -15.67 16.08
C PRO A 114 -4.35 -14.28 15.49
N ASN A 115 -3.31 -13.45 15.46
CA ASN A 115 -3.36 -12.20 14.70
C ASN A 115 -3.35 -12.54 13.19
N PRO A 116 -4.43 -12.27 12.44
CA PRO A 116 -4.48 -12.56 10.99
C PRO A 116 -3.52 -11.68 10.18
N PHE A 117 -2.96 -10.64 10.79
CA PHE A 117 -2.03 -9.68 10.21
C PHE A 117 -0.58 -9.87 10.67
N SER A 118 -0.26 -11.00 11.34
CA SER A 118 1.10 -11.28 11.84
C SER A 118 2.17 -11.35 10.73
N GLN A 119 1.74 -11.53 9.49
CA GLN A 119 2.59 -11.53 8.29
C GLN A 119 2.23 -10.37 7.35
N THR A 120 1.65 -9.30 7.87
CA THR A 120 1.32 -8.10 7.09
C THR A 120 2.19 -6.95 7.57
N LEU A 121 2.81 -6.27 6.61
CA LEU A 121 3.61 -5.08 6.81
C LEU A 121 2.96 -3.91 6.09
N ILE A 122 2.66 -2.83 6.81
CA ILE A 122 2.23 -1.56 6.24
C ILE A 122 3.45 -0.64 6.18
N VAL A 123 3.81 -0.20 4.96
CA VAL A 123 4.93 0.71 4.75
C VAL A 123 4.40 2.12 4.45
N PHE A 124 4.79 3.08 5.27
CA PHE A 124 4.53 4.51 5.10
C PHE A 124 5.65 5.11 4.24
N LEU A 125 5.30 5.42 2.98
CA LEU A 125 6.25 5.94 2.01
C LEU A 125 6.33 7.45 2.07
N ASN A 126 7.55 7.97 2.25
CA ASN A 126 7.79 9.40 2.23
C ASN A 126 7.60 10.01 0.84
N GLY A 127 7.09 11.24 0.81
CA GLY A 127 7.18 12.12 -0.36
C GLY A 127 8.58 12.73 -0.50
N LEU A 128 8.74 13.67 -1.43
CA LEU A 128 10.04 14.27 -1.74
C LEU A 128 10.70 15.02 -0.57
N MET A 129 9.91 15.63 0.31
CA MET A 129 10.41 16.60 1.30
C MET A 129 10.30 16.15 2.75
N MET A 130 9.33 15.29 3.08
CA MET A 130 9.00 14.99 4.47
C MET A 130 9.65 13.69 4.93
N PRO A 131 10.50 13.70 5.98
CA PRO A 131 11.17 12.51 6.51
C PRO A 131 10.20 11.55 7.22
N ARG A 132 10.70 10.39 7.64
CA ARG A 132 9.93 9.27 8.20
C ARG A 132 9.08 9.67 9.40
N ASN A 133 9.59 10.57 10.25
CA ASN A 133 8.91 11.03 11.46
C ASN A 133 7.66 11.88 11.16
N SER A 134 7.49 12.36 9.92
CA SER A 134 6.26 13.03 9.50
C SER A 134 5.04 12.09 9.52
N TRP A 135 5.26 10.78 9.52
CA TRP A 135 4.21 9.77 9.63
C TRP A 135 3.85 9.41 11.07
N ASP A 136 4.63 9.84 12.07
CA ASP A 136 4.41 9.45 13.47
C ASP A 136 2.97 9.72 13.95
N PRO A 137 2.37 10.92 13.72
CA PRO A 137 0.98 11.16 14.13
C PRO A 137 -0.03 10.20 13.49
N ALA A 138 0.18 9.82 12.23
CA ALA A 138 -0.70 8.91 11.52
C ALA A 138 -0.55 7.47 12.03
N MET A 139 0.69 7.00 12.26
CA MET A 139 0.98 5.69 12.83
C MET A 139 0.43 5.58 14.25
N HIS A 140 0.65 6.61 15.09
CA HIS A 140 0.09 6.67 16.44
C HIS A 140 -1.43 6.63 16.44
N SER A 141 -2.08 7.46 15.61
CA SER A 141 -3.55 7.46 15.54
C SER A 141 -4.12 6.12 15.05
N PHE A 142 -3.44 5.45 14.13
CA PHE A 142 -3.83 4.12 13.67
C PHE A 142 -3.74 3.08 14.81
N LEU A 143 -2.60 3.03 15.49
CA LEU A 143 -2.37 2.08 16.59
C LEU A 143 -3.33 2.33 17.75
N GLU A 144 -3.49 3.57 18.18
CA GLU A 144 -4.41 3.96 19.25
C GLU A 144 -5.83 3.46 18.99
N LYS A 145 -6.38 3.72 17.79
CA LYS A 145 -7.72 3.26 17.40
C LYS A 145 -7.85 1.73 17.44
N ARG A 146 -6.81 1.00 17.04
CA ARG A 146 -6.82 -0.48 17.08
C ARG A 146 -6.73 -1.00 18.51
N ILE A 147 -5.86 -0.42 19.34
CA ILE A 147 -5.66 -0.81 20.75
C ILE A 147 -6.93 -0.55 21.57
N VAL A 148 -7.50 0.66 21.47
CA VAL A 148 -8.77 1.01 22.13
C VAL A 148 -9.90 0.10 21.68
N GLY A 149 -9.94 -0.24 20.38
CA GLY A 149 -10.91 -1.19 19.82
C GLY A 149 -10.63 -2.66 20.12
N ARG A 150 -9.54 -3.00 20.83
CA ARG A 150 -9.05 -4.38 21.06
C ARG A 150 -8.96 -5.19 19.76
N LEU A 151 -8.54 -4.55 18.67
CA LEU A 151 -8.38 -5.15 17.36
C LEU A 151 -6.91 -5.52 17.12
N PRO A 152 -6.63 -6.68 16.51
CA PRO A 152 -5.26 -7.01 16.10
C PRO A 152 -4.75 -5.98 15.10
N TYR A 153 -3.44 -5.74 15.00
CA TYR A 153 -2.84 -4.82 14.03
C TYR A 153 -1.60 -5.43 13.34
N PRO A 154 -1.36 -5.05 12.07
CA PRO A 154 -0.15 -5.45 11.33
C PRO A 154 1.09 -4.74 11.85
N ALA A 155 2.26 -5.20 11.40
CA ALA A 155 3.49 -4.43 11.60
C ALA A 155 3.43 -3.13 10.77
N LEU A 156 3.98 -2.05 11.32
CA LEU A 156 4.06 -0.75 10.65
C LEU A 156 5.52 -0.36 10.45
N LEU A 157 5.82 0.29 9.33
CA LEU A 157 7.17 0.71 8.98
C LEU A 157 7.15 2.08 8.32
N SER A 158 7.93 3.03 8.83
CA SER A 158 8.30 4.24 8.10
C SER A 158 9.83 4.28 7.95
N TYR A 159 10.33 4.90 6.90
CA TYR A 159 11.77 4.96 6.67
C TYR A 159 12.16 6.19 5.86
N ASP A 160 13.39 6.63 6.03
CA ASP A 160 14.01 7.72 5.30
C ASP A 160 14.74 7.16 4.07
N ARG A 161 14.46 7.69 2.88
CA ARG A 161 15.23 7.35 1.67
C ARG A 161 16.65 7.90 1.79
N TYR A 162 17.59 7.40 0.97
CA TYR A 162 18.92 7.99 0.91
C TYR A 162 18.85 9.50 0.65
N GLY A 163 19.70 10.26 1.35
CA GLY A 163 19.74 11.72 1.31
C GLY A 163 18.55 12.41 1.97
N GLN A 164 17.74 11.70 2.76
CA GLN A 164 16.56 12.23 3.43
C GLN A 164 16.63 11.96 4.93
N GLY A 165 16.15 12.91 5.74
CA GLY A 165 16.05 12.74 7.20
C GLY A 165 17.39 12.34 7.82
N ASP A 166 17.39 11.22 8.53
CA ASP A 166 18.59 10.69 9.19
C ASP A 166 19.37 9.68 8.32
N SER A 167 18.87 9.32 7.13
CA SER A 167 19.55 8.39 6.24
C SER A 167 20.75 9.02 5.54
N ASP A 168 21.77 8.20 5.29
CA ASP A 168 22.99 8.64 4.60
C ASP A 168 22.69 9.10 3.17
N PRO A 169 23.57 9.92 2.56
CA PRO A 169 23.54 10.16 1.12
C PRO A 169 23.62 8.86 0.32
N ASP A 170 23.05 8.84 -0.88
CA ASP A 170 23.13 7.63 -1.69
C ASP A 170 24.58 7.43 -2.16
N PRO A 171 25.19 6.25 -1.95
CA PRO A 171 26.57 6.00 -2.36
C PRO A 171 26.77 5.98 -3.88
N ASP A 172 25.70 5.86 -4.67
CA ASP A 172 25.76 5.91 -6.13
C ASP A 172 25.74 7.34 -6.68
N ASP A 173 25.52 8.36 -5.84
CA ASP A 173 25.52 9.77 -6.25
C ASP A 173 26.94 10.25 -6.63
N GLU A 174 27.05 10.90 -7.80
CA GLU A 174 28.32 11.48 -8.27
C GLU A 174 28.81 12.63 -7.39
N GLN A 175 30.12 12.66 -7.12
CA GLN A 175 30.78 13.76 -6.40
C GLN A 175 31.52 14.67 -7.40
N PRO A 176 31.43 16.02 -7.26
CA PRO A 176 30.73 16.78 -6.23
C PRO A 176 29.25 17.06 -6.59
N PRO A 177 28.42 17.46 -5.61
CA PRO A 177 27.07 17.93 -5.86
C PRO A 177 27.03 19.08 -6.90
N PRO A 178 25.96 19.24 -7.69
CA PRO A 178 24.67 18.57 -7.58
C PRO A 178 24.55 17.37 -8.54
N SER A 179 24.73 16.14 -8.03
CA SER A 179 24.23 14.97 -8.73
C SER A 179 22.75 14.80 -8.40
N HIS A 180 21.90 14.87 -9.42
CA HIS A 180 20.50 14.43 -9.30
C HIS A 180 20.41 12.95 -9.69
N GLY A 181 21.31 12.12 -9.14
CA GLY A 181 21.55 10.75 -9.64
C GLY A 181 20.38 9.79 -9.44
N HIS A 182 19.46 10.13 -8.54
CA HIS A 182 18.39 9.23 -8.12
C HIS A 182 17.06 9.54 -8.78
N ASP A 183 16.75 8.75 -9.81
CA ASP A 183 15.42 8.69 -10.39
C ASP A 183 14.44 7.88 -9.50
N ALA A 184 13.16 7.90 -9.86
CA ALA A 184 12.14 7.14 -9.15
C ALA A 184 12.41 5.62 -9.14
N ILE A 185 13.10 5.09 -10.15
CA ILE A 185 13.40 3.66 -10.27
C ILE A 185 14.45 3.25 -9.25
N SER A 186 15.47 4.08 -9.01
CA SER A 186 16.48 3.87 -7.97
C SER A 186 15.84 3.81 -6.58
N ALA A 187 14.89 4.71 -6.29
CA ALA A 187 14.14 4.72 -5.03
C ALA A 187 13.28 3.45 -4.86
N VAL A 188 12.64 2.97 -5.93
CA VAL A 188 11.86 1.71 -5.91
C VAL A 188 12.77 0.49 -5.68
N LYS A 189 13.95 0.45 -6.29
CA LYS A 189 14.92 -0.63 -6.08
C LYS A 189 15.42 -0.66 -4.63
N ALA A 190 15.74 0.51 -4.06
CA ALA A 190 16.13 0.62 -2.66
C ALA A 190 14.99 0.18 -1.72
N LEU A 191 13.76 0.65 -1.96
CA LEU A 191 12.57 0.23 -1.19
C LEU A 191 12.36 -1.28 -1.25
N LYS A 192 12.48 -1.89 -2.43
CA LYS A 192 12.33 -3.34 -2.60
C LYS A 192 13.35 -4.08 -1.75
N GLN A 193 14.63 -3.71 -1.85
CA GLN A 193 15.70 -4.37 -1.11
C GLN A 193 15.52 -4.17 0.41
N PHE A 194 15.21 -2.95 0.82
CA PHE A 194 14.91 -2.60 2.21
C PHE A 194 13.79 -3.46 2.79
N THR A 195 12.66 -3.55 2.08
CA THR A 195 11.50 -4.33 2.53
C THR A 195 11.81 -5.83 2.63
N LEU A 196 12.64 -6.37 1.73
CA LEU A 196 13.08 -7.76 1.80
C LEU A 196 13.96 -8.05 3.01
N GLN A 197 14.81 -7.11 3.42
CA GLN A 197 15.61 -7.22 4.65
C GLN A 197 14.73 -7.11 5.89
N ILE A 198 13.84 -6.11 5.97
CA ILE A 198 12.89 -5.98 7.08
C ILE A 198 12.02 -7.22 7.22
N TRP A 199 11.55 -7.79 6.10
CA TRP A 199 10.77 -9.03 6.13
C TRP A 199 11.57 -10.18 6.75
N ARG A 200 12.83 -10.35 6.32
CA ARG A 200 13.73 -11.39 6.81
C ARG A 200 14.05 -11.25 8.30
N ASP A 201 14.16 -10.01 8.77
CA ASP A 201 14.65 -9.71 10.12
C ASP A 201 13.51 -9.64 11.15
N HIS A 202 12.31 -9.24 10.74
CA HIS A 202 11.18 -9.02 11.67
C HIS A 202 9.94 -9.88 11.41
N LEU A 203 9.73 -10.41 10.20
CA LEU A 203 8.51 -11.14 9.85
C LEU A 203 8.73 -12.64 9.59
N ASP A 204 9.95 -13.09 9.31
CA ASP A 204 10.22 -14.50 9.05
C ASP A 204 9.97 -15.36 10.30
N ILE A 205 8.90 -16.15 10.26
CA ILE A 205 8.46 -17.04 11.34
C ILE A 205 9.56 -18.07 11.70
N ASN A 206 10.46 -18.38 10.77
CA ASN A 206 11.57 -19.31 10.99
C ASN A 206 12.77 -18.67 11.70
N LYS A 207 12.77 -17.34 11.84
CA LYS A 207 13.70 -16.57 12.66
C LYS A 207 12.89 -15.74 13.65
N PRO A 208 12.42 -16.32 14.76
CA PRO A 208 11.79 -15.52 15.80
C PRO A 208 12.84 -14.54 16.33
N THR A 209 12.75 -13.28 15.91
CA THR A 209 13.31 -12.17 16.65
C THR A 209 12.41 -12.00 17.88
N HIS A 210 12.97 -12.40 19.03
CA HIS A 210 12.42 -12.48 20.40
C HIS A 210 11.95 -13.87 20.86
#